data_AF-A0A0B7F5P8-F1
#
_entry.id   AF-A0A0B7F5P8-F1
#
_cell.length_a   1.000
_cell.length_b   1.000
_cell.length_c   1.000
_cell.angle_alpha   90.00
_cell.angle_beta   90.00
_cell.angle_gamma   90.00
#
_symmetry.space_group_name_H-M   'P 1'
#
loop_
_entity.id
_entity.type
_entity.pdbx_description
1 polymer ?
#
loop_
_entity_poly.entity_id
_entity_poly.type
_entity_poly.pdbx_seq_one_letter_code
_entity_poly.pdbx_strand_id
1 'polypeptide(L)'
;MKLTAAISFVALLPVFSYAQDTNKCPSLEVRKEWRSFTKAERKAWIDANNCLNKKPSKGKLKLEVDTSSYNNPAFHIPPYNASGSHYDDLVYA
;
A
#
# COMPACT_ATOMS: atom_id res chain seq x y z
N MET A 1 33.28 59.65 5.22
CA MET A 1 32.09 58.86 5.57
C MET A 1 32.16 57.56 4.79
N LYS A 2 32.47 56.44 5.46
CA LYS A 2 32.64 55.12 4.84
C LYS A 2 31.35 54.33 5.07
N LEU A 3 30.60 54.05 4.01
CA LEU A 3 29.40 53.21 4.05
C LEU A 3 29.84 51.75 3.92
N THR A 4 29.88 51.03 5.04
CA THR A 4 30.03 49.57 5.05
C THR A 4 28.68 48.94 4.71
N ALA A 5 28.51 48.45 3.48
CA ALA A 5 27.39 47.61 3.10
C ALA A 5 27.58 46.22 3.73
N ALA A 6 26.71 45.83 4.66
CA ALA A 6 26.68 44.48 5.19
C ALA A 6 25.97 43.57 4.19
N ILE A 7 26.72 42.62 3.61
CA ILE A 7 26.17 41.58 2.74
C ILE A 7 25.64 40.46 3.66
N SER A 8 24.32 40.41 3.85
CA SER A 8 23.67 39.27 4.51
C SER A 8 23.66 38.07 3.56
N PHE A 9 24.60 37.14 3.79
CA PHE A 9 24.57 35.80 3.20
C PHE A 9 23.44 34.99 3.86
N VAL A 10 22.28 34.91 3.19
CA VAL A 10 21.27 33.91 3.52
C VAL A 10 21.79 32.57 3.00
N ALA A 11 22.37 31.76 3.89
CA ALA A 11 22.74 30.39 3.57
C ALA A 11 21.45 29.57 3.35
N LEU A 12 21.09 29.36 2.08
CA LEU A 12 20.13 28.34 1.67
C LEU A 12 20.77 26.97 1.94
N LEU A 13 20.53 26.42 3.13
CA LEU A 13 20.84 25.02 3.41
C LEU A 13 19.85 24.14 2.65
N PRO A 14 20.29 23.27 1.72
CA PRO A 14 19.41 22.28 1.15
C PRO A 14 19.15 21.22 2.23
N VAL A 15 17.97 21.25 2.83
CA VAL A 15 17.52 20.25 3.80
C VAL A 15 17.17 18.98 3.02
N PHE A 16 18.18 18.20 2.63
CA PHE A 16 17.97 16.82 2.19
C PHE A 16 17.82 15.94 3.43
N SER A 17 16.61 15.87 3.96
CA SER A 17 16.25 14.87 4.96
C SER A 17 16.27 13.48 4.32
N TYR A 18 17.40 12.79 4.39
CA TYR A 18 17.43 11.34 4.17
C TYR A 18 16.77 10.69 5.38
N ALA A 19 15.55 10.19 5.21
CA ALA A 19 14.96 9.25 6.15
C ALA A 19 15.88 8.01 6.20
N GLN A 20 16.59 7.83 7.31
CA GLN A 20 17.35 6.61 7.59
C GLN A 20 16.34 5.52 7.98
N ASP A 21 15.74 4.88 6.98
CA ASP A 21 14.97 3.67 7.24
C ASP A 21 15.95 2.56 7.64
N THR A 22 15.91 2.16 8.91
CA THR A 22 16.78 1.12 9.48
C THR A 22 16.43 -0.27 8.96
N ASN A 23 15.33 -0.40 8.21
CA ASN A 23 14.97 -1.64 7.53
C ASN A 23 15.75 -1.75 6.23
N LYS A 24 16.88 -2.45 6.27
CA LYS A 24 17.59 -2.84 5.05
C LYS A 24 16.70 -3.80 4.26
N CYS A 25 16.06 -3.33 3.19
CA CYS A 25 15.45 -4.22 2.21
C CYS A 25 16.57 -5.11 1.65
N PRO A 26 16.57 -6.43 1.92
CA PRO A 26 17.66 -7.32 1.48
C PRO A 26 17.71 -7.44 -0.04
N SER A 27 16.58 -7.18 -0.70
CA SER A 27 16.42 -7.17 -2.15
C SER A 27 15.38 -6.11 -2.55
N LEU A 28 15.54 -5.57 -3.76
CA LEU A 28 14.50 -4.80 -4.43
C LEU A 28 13.59 -5.76 -5.19
N GLU A 29 12.31 -5.77 -4.86
CA GLU A 29 11.30 -6.54 -5.59
C GLU A 29 10.94 -5.82 -6.91
N VAL A 30 11.00 -6.53 -8.03
CA VAL A 30 10.73 -5.96 -9.36
C VAL A 30 9.33 -6.37 -9.83
N ARG A 31 8.45 -5.40 -10.02
CA ARG A 31 7.15 -5.61 -10.68
C ARG A 31 7.37 -5.73 -12.19
N LYS A 32 6.95 -6.86 -12.76
CA LYS A 32 7.10 -7.19 -14.18
C LYS A 32 5.73 -7.11 -14.89
N GLU A 33 5.75 -6.94 -16.21
CA GLU A 33 4.53 -6.96 -17.03
C GLU A 33 4.05 -8.40 -17.23
N TRP A 34 2.73 -8.65 -17.20
CA TRP A 34 2.17 -10.01 -17.15
C TRP A 34 2.57 -10.92 -18.32
N ARG A 35 2.64 -10.39 -19.55
CA ARG A 35 3.04 -11.14 -20.74
C ARG A 35 4.55 -11.45 -20.72
N SER A 36 5.35 -10.69 -19.97
CA SER A 36 6.78 -10.97 -19.78
C SER A 36 7.07 -12.13 -18.83
N PHE A 37 6.05 -12.70 -18.16
CA PHE A 37 6.24 -13.83 -17.24
C PHE A 37 6.47 -15.13 -18.00
N THR A 38 7.33 -15.99 -17.45
CA THR A 38 7.41 -17.40 -17.83
C THR A 38 6.12 -18.14 -17.47
N LYS A 39 5.92 -19.34 -18.04
CA LYS A 39 4.78 -20.20 -17.69
C LYS A 39 4.75 -20.55 -16.19
N ALA A 40 5.92 -20.78 -15.60
CA ALA A 40 6.05 -21.10 -14.18
C ALA A 40 5.68 -19.90 -13.29
N GLU A 41 6.15 -18.69 -13.62
CA GLU A 41 5.81 -17.47 -12.87
C GLU A 41 4.32 -17.16 -12.94
N ARG A 42 3.69 -17.29 -14.13
CA ARG A 42 2.24 -17.11 -14.26
C ARG A 42 1.47 -18.08 -13.38
N LYS A 43 1.86 -19.36 -13.39
CA LYS A 43 1.25 -20.37 -12.54
C LYS A 43 1.42 -20.03 -11.05
N ALA A 44 2.63 -19.66 -10.63
CA ALA A 44 2.90 -19.29 -9.25
C ALA A 44 2.04 -18.09 -8.79
N TRP A 45 1.87 -17.08 -9.64
CA TRP A 45 1.01 -15.94 -9.37
C TRP A 45 -0.48 -16.35 -9.23
N ILE A 46 -0.98 -17.18 -10.15
CA ILE A 46 -2.36 -17.69 -10.10
C ILE A 46 -2.58 -18.52 -8.83
N ASP A 47 -1.65 -19.42 -8.52
CA ASP A 47 -1.71 -20.26 -7.33
C ASP A 47 -1.71 -19.42 -6.05
N ALA A 48 -0.89 -18.36 -5.99
CA ALA A 48 -0.85 -17.43 -4.87
C ALA A 48 -2.18 -16.67 -4.70
N ASN A 49 -2.77 -16.16 -5.79
CA ASN A 49 -4.08 -15.51 -5.72
C ASN A 49 -5.19 -16.48 -5.30
N ASN A 50 -5.19 -17.70 -5.84
CA ASN A 50 -6.12 -18.73 -5.42
C ASN A 50 -5.95 -19.11 -3.94
N CYS A 51 -4.72 -19.05 -3.42
CA CYS A 51 -4.45 -19.25 -2.00
C CYS A 51 -5.10 -18.15 -1.16
N LEU A 52 -4.96 -16.88 -1.55
CA LEU A 52 -5.57 -15.75 -0.84
C LEU A 52 -7.10 -15.87 -0.76
N ASN A 53 -7.75 -16.28 -1.84
CA ASN A 53 -9.19 -16.50 -1.91
C ASN A 53 -9.68 -17.67 -1.03
N LYS A 54 -8.79 -18.59 -0.63
CA LYS A 54 -9.14 -19.77 0.19
C LYS A 54 -8.74 -19.64 1.64
N LYS A 55 -7.69 -18.87 1.94
CA LYS A 55 -7.25 -18.67 3.31
C LYS A 55 -8.33 -17.88 4.06
N PRO A 56 -8.70 -18.28 5.29
CA PRO A 56 -9.64 -17.51 6.07
C PRO A 56 -9.07 -16.11 6.35
N SER A 57 -9.98 -15.14 6.48
CA SER A 57 -9.66 -13.79 6.96
C SER A 57 -8.89 -13.85 8.29
N LYS A 58 -8.01 -12.87 8.49
CA LYS A 58 -7.28 -12.71 9.76
C LYS A 58 -8.12 -12.09 10.87
N GLY A 59 -9.34 -11.62 10.57
CA GLY A 59 -10.25 -11.01 11.55
C GLY A 59 -9.74 -9.70 12.16
N LYS A 60 -8.70 -9.10 11.58
CA LYS A 60 -8.10 -7.83 12.04
C LYS A 60 -8.55 -6.62 11.22
N LEU A 61 -9.43 -6.85 10.24
CA LEU A 61 -9.96 -5.79 9.41
C LEU A 61 -10.81 -4.85 10.25
N LYS A 62 -10.48 -3.56 10.19
CA LYS A 62 -11.31 -2.49 10.73
C LYS A 62 -11.89 -1.74 9.54
N LEU A 63 -13.19 -1.87 9.31
CA LEU A 63 -13.86 -1.18 8.22
C LEU A 63 -13.81 0.34 8.46
N GLU A 64 -13.37 1.09 7.46
CA GLU A 64 -13.42 2.56 7.50
C GLU A 64 -14.84 3.09 7.33
N VAL A 65 -15.67 2.32 6.62
CA VAL A 65 -17.07 2.63 6.36
C VAL A 65 -17.93 1.56 7.00
N ASP A 66 -18.93 1.98 7.79
CA ASP A 66 -19.91 1.07 8.36
C ASP A 66 -20.91 0.61 7.27
N THR A 67 -20.51 -0.42 6.52
CA THR A 67 -21.33 -1.04 5.47
C THR A 67 -22.62 -1.68 5.99
N SER A 68 -22.77 -1.88 7.31
CA SER A 68 -23.97 -2.47 7.91
C SER A 68 -25.07 -1.45 8.19
N SER A 69 -24.72 -0.18 8.36
CA SER A 69 -25.66 0.92 8.60
C SER A 69 -26.22 1.58 7.33
N TYR A 70 -25.64 1.28 6.16
CA TYR A 70 -26.08 1.86 4.89
C TYR A 70 -27.30 1.10 4.35
N ASN A 71 -28.49 1.63 4.64
CA ASN A 71 -29.77 1.11 4.13
C ASN A 71 -30.03 1.45 2.65
N ASN A 72 -29.12 2.17 1.99
CA ASN A 72 -29.32 2.61 0.62
C ASN A 72 -28.74 1.57 -0.36
N PRO A 73 -29.58 0.84 -1.11
CA PRO A 73 -29.14 -0.20 -2.05
C PRO A 73 -28.36 0.35 -3.26
N ALA A 74 -28.30 1.68 -3.46
CA ALA A 74 -27.43 2.30 -4.46
C ALA A 74 -25.94 2.18 -4.11
N PHE A 75 -25.59 1.99 -2.84
CA PHE A 75 -24.24 1.61 -2.44
C PHE A 75 -24.12 0.09 -2.62
N HIS A 76 -23.69 -0.32 -3.81
CA HIS A 76 -23.45 -1.72 -4.17
C HIS A 76 -22.22 -2.34 -3.47
N ILE A 77 -21.93 -1.93 -2.24
CA ILE A 77 -20.84 -2.48 -1.44
C ILE A 77 -21.40 -3.68 -0.68
N PRO A 78 -20.93 -4.91 -0.95
CA PRO A 78 -21.38 -6.06 -0.19
C PRO A 78 -21.02 -5.89 1.30
N PRO A 79 -21.82 -6.42 2.23
CA PRO A 79 -21.45 -6.43 3.63
C PRO A 79 -20.25 -7.36 3.85
N TYR A 80 -19.30 -6.93 4.67
CA TYR A 80 -18.19 -7.78 5.09
C TYR A 80 -18.70 -8.87 6.03
N ASN A 81 -18.35 -10.13 5.74
CA ASN A 81 -18.72 -11.29 6.54
C ASN A 81 -17.46 -11.88 7.19
N ALA A 82 -17.56 -12.29 8.45
CA ALA A 82 -16.49 -12.99 9.18
C ALA A 82 -16.07 -14.33 8.56
N SER A 83 -16.90 -14.93 7.68
CA SER A 83 -16.54 -16.09 6.87
C SER A 83 -15.74 -15.76 5.61
N GLY A 84 -15.34 -14.49 5.42
CA GLY A 84 -14.55 -14.03 4.29
C GLY A 84 -13.14 -14.63 4.24
N SER A 85 -12.53 -14.49 3.09
CA SER A 85 -11.16 -14.90 2.81
C SER A 85 -10.16 -13.80 3.16
N HIS A 86 -8.87 -14.14 3.15
CA HIS A 86 -7.82 -13.13 3.30
C HIS A 86 -7.79 -12.16 2.11
N TYR A 87 -8.32 -12.54 0.95
CA TYR A 87 -8.49 -11.61 -0.16
C TYR A 87 -9.54 -10.54 0.17
N ASP A 88 -10.63 -10.90 0.85
CA ASP A 88 -11.64 -9.93 1.28
C ASP A 88 -11.04 -8.91 2.26
N ASP A 89 -10.14 -9.32 3.15
CA ASP A 89 -9.40 -8.39 4.01
C ASP A 89 -8.64 -7.31 3.19
N LEU A 90 -8.13 -7.65 2.01
CA LEU A 90 -7.39 -6.69 1.15
C LEU A 90 -8.33 -5.76 0.38
N VAL A 91 -9.55 -6.22 0.07
CA VAL A 91 -10.54 -5.45 -0.70
C VAL A 91 -11.23 -4.42 0.18
N TYR A 92 -11.48 -4.75 1.45
CA TYR A 92 -12.19 -3.88 2.40
C TYR A 92 -11.27 -3.07 3.33
N ALA A 93 -9.95 -3.30 3.29
CA ALA A 93 -8.97 -2.55 4.07
C ALA A 93 -8.80 -1.10 3.62
#